data_AF-A0A970P4I3-F1
#
_entry.id   AF-A0A970P4I3-F1
#
_cell.length_a   1.000
_cell.length_b   1.000
_cell.length_c   1.000
_cell.angle_alpha   90.00
_cell.angle_beta   90.00
_cell.angle_gamma   90.00
#
_symmetry.space_group_name_H-M   'P 1'
#
loop_
_entity.id
_entity.type
_entity.pdbx_description
1 polymer ?
#
loop_
_entity_poly.entity_id
_entity_poly.type
_entity_poly.pdbx_seq_one_letter_code
_entity_poly.pdbx_strand_id
1 'polypeptide(L)'
;MWIRSATILFIVLLITNDFAFAQDTIVQKDSTRLYENIATYSERSGFTKFMFRLFFKPVSPAPAQKILNKRLKQQPYSSFEGKIIRQINIATLDPFGNSIGDTIAASLNFITKTGNKFHVKTHPFTIRNLLLIHQNQPFDSLRVKESERLVRNMSYITDVSFYTVTTPENTDSVDIFIRELDSWSLIPGGSFSASRLSFNLRENNFTGLGHTFQNGIIWNHSTGDIAYRMKYFIPNIRNTYINSTLQYGTDEWGNFIKNFAVGRPFFSPLAKWAAGVNFSQHLRKDTIWSINFMRFKYNAQDYWAGSSIPVF
;
A
#
# COMPACT_ATOMS: atom_id res chain seq x y z
N MET A 1 22.42 84.94 -9.60
CA MET A 1 23.18 83.69 -9.36
C MET A 1 22.36 82.61 -8.62
N TRP A 2 21.02 82.66 -8.65
CA TRP A 2 20.14 81.72 -7.92
C TRP A 2 19.34 80.76 -8.82
N ILE A 3 19.23 81.07 -10.12
CA ILE A 3 18.41 80.29 -11.07
C ILE A 3 19.18 79.08 -11.62
N ARG A 4 20.52 79.12 -11.61
CA ARG A 4 21.38 78.02 -12.08
C ARG A 4 21.54 76.89 -11.04
N SER A 5 21.39 77.18 -9.75
CA SER A 5 21.49 76.17 -8.68
C SER A 5 20.20 75.37 -8.53
N ALA A 6 19.03 75.98 -8.80
CA ALA A 6 17.73 75.30 -8.75
C ALA A 6 17.53 74.30 -9.90
N THR A 7 18.10 74.58 -11.08
CA THR A 7 18.03 73.69 -12.24
C THR A 7 18.92 72.46 -12.08
N ILE A 8 20.07 72.59 -11.43
CA ILE A 8 20.95 71.45 -11.13
C ILE A 8 20.33 70.54 -10.05
N LEU A 9 19.66 71.11 -9.05
CA LEU A 9 18.98 70.32 -8.01
C LEU A 9 17.79 69.52 -8.58
N PHE A 10 17.08 70.07 -9.57
CA PHE A 10 15.96 69.40 -10.24
C PHE A 10 16.43 68.27 -11.17
N ILE A 11 17.59 68.42 -11.82
CA ILE A 11 18.17 67.37 -12.67
C ILE A 11 18.76 66.23 -11.83
N VAL A 12 19.33 66.53 -10.66
CA VAL A 12 19.81 65.49 -9.73
C VAL A 12 18.65 64.70 -9.10
N LEU A 13 17.49 65.34 -8.82
CA LEU A 13 16.30 64.64 -8.33
C LEU A 13 15.64 63.70 -9.36
N LEU A 14 15.85 63.97 -10.66
CA LEU A 14 15.33 63.13 -11.74
C LEU A 14 16.18 61.88 -11.98
N ILE A 15 17.43 61.85 -11.52
CA ILE A 15 18.36 60.71 -11.72
C ILE A 15 18.33 59.74 -10.53
N THR A 16 17.73 60.12 -9.39
CA THR A 16 17.56 59.25 -8.21
C THR A 16 16.20 58.55 -8.12
N ASN A 17 15.43 58.48 -9.22
CA ASN A 17 14.32 57.52 -9.27
C ASN A 17 14.93 56.13 -9.37
N ASP A 18 15.15 55.54 -8.21
CA ASP A 18 15.45 54.14 -8.00
C ASP A 18 14.70 53.28 -9.01
N PHE A 19 15.43 52.33 -9.59
CA PHE A 19 14.85 51.11 -10.13
C PHE A 19 14.16 50.38 -8.98
N ALA A 20 12.94 50.83 -8.64
CA ALA A 20 11.99 50.03 -7.91
C ALA A 20 11.63 48.88 -8.86
N PHE A 21 12.39 47.79 -8.78
CA PHE A 21 11.89 46.49 -9.18
C PHE A 21 10.59 46.31 -8.41
N ALA A 22 9.46 46.52 -9.09
CA ALA A 22 8.19 46.04 -8.59
C ALA A 22 8.43 44.57 -8.24
N GLN A 23 8.33 44.24 -6.94
CA GLN A 23 8.15 42.86 -6.55
C GLN A 23 6.94 42.38 -7.34
N ASP A 24 7.15 41.46 -8.28
CA ASP A 24 6.09 40.57 -8.72
C ASP A 24 5.54 39.94 -7.45
N THR A 25 4.43 40.49 -6.97
CA THR A 25 3.69 39.87 -5.87
C THR A 25 3.29 38.52 -6.42
N ILE A 26 3.91 37.45 -5.92
CA ILE A 26 3.46 36.10 -6.18
C ILE A 26 2.04 36.07 -5.61
N VAL A 27 1.03 36.27 -6.48
CA VAL A 27 -0.37 36.19 -6.09
C VAL A 27 -0.54 34.79 -5.53
N GLN A 28 -0.71 34.71 -4.21
CA GLN A 28 -0.90 33.45 -3.52
C GLN A 28 -2.22 32.87 -4.05
N LYS A 29 -2.11 31.96 -5.02
CA LYS A 29 -3.26 31.40 -5.72
C LYS A 29 -4.07 30.63 -4.69
N ASP A 30 -5.24 31.18 -4.36
CA ASP A 30 -6.14 30.67 -3.32
C ASP A 30 -6.45 29.17 -3.57
N SER A 31 -5.80 28.30 -2.81
CA SER A 31 -5.92 26.84 -2.94
C SER A 31 -7.33 26.33 -2.64
N THR A 32 -8.11 27.13 -1.90
CA THR A 32 -9.49 26.84 -1.53
C THR A 32 -10.39 26.81 -2.76
N ARG A 33 -10.22 27.75 -3.70
CA ARG A 33 -10.97 27.79 -4.97
C ARG A 33 -10.69 26.57 -5.87
N LEU A 34 -9.44 26.09 -5.89
CA LEU A 34 -9.10 24.88 -6.65
C LEU A 34 -9.77 23.64 -6.06
N TYR A 35 -9.76 23.51 -4.73
CA TYR A 35 -10.45 22.42 -4.04
C TYR A 35 -11.96 22.45 -4.31
N GLU A 36 -12.59 23.63 -4.21
CA GLU A 36 -14.01 23.84 -4.50
C GLU A 36 -14.36 23.41 -5.94
N ASN A 37 -13.58 23.85 -6.93
CA ASN A 37 -13.81 23.47 -8.33
C ASN A 37 -13.73 21.95 -8.56
N ILE A 38 -12.75 21.28 -7.94
CA ILE A 38 -12.61 19.82 -8.03
C ILE A 38 -13.79 19.12 -7.34
N ALA A 39 -14.22 19.63 -6.17
CA ALA A 39 -15.38 19.12 -5.45
C ALA A 39 -16.67 19.26 -6.28
N THR A 40 -16.93 20.43 -6.86
CA THR A 40 -18.10 20.65 -7.73
C THR A 40 -18.08 19.77 -8.97
N TYR A 41 -16.92 19.61 -9.63
CA TYR A 41 -16.78 18.71 -10.78
C TYR A 41 -17.04 17.25 -10.40
N SER A 42 -16.60 16.84 -9.20
CA SER A 42 -16.74 15.46 -8.75
C SER A 42 -18.20 14.99 -8.65
N GLU A 43 -19.14 15.89 -8.40
CA GLU A 43 -20.56 15.58 -8.24
C GLU A 43 -21.29 15.25 -9.56
N ARG A 44 -20.64 15.43 -10.72
CA ARG A 44 -21.26 15.19 -12.04
C ARG A 44 -21.58 13.73 -12.34
N SER A 45 -20.80 12.80 -11.80
CA SER A 45 -21.00 11.38 -12.01
C SER A 45 -20.68 10.60 -10.75
N GLY A 46 -21.29 9.43 -10.65
CA GLY A 46 -21.01 8.53 -9.54
C GLY A 46 -19.54 8.06 -9.49
N PHE A 47 -18.91 7.87 -10.65
CA PHE A 47 -17.49 7.52 -10.75
C PHE A 47 -16.59 8.66 -10.25
N THR A 48 -16.80 9.89 -10.72
CA THR A 48 -16.02 11.05 -10.29
C THR A 48 -16.18 11.33 -8.81
N LYS A 49 -17.39 11.13 -8.26
CA LYS A 49 -17.68 11.24 -6.84
C LYS A 49 -16.95 10.17 -6.02
N PHE A 50 -16.88 8.94 -6.52
CA PHE A 50 -16.10 7.87 -5.91
C PHE A 50 -14.60 8.20 -5.91
N MET A 51 -14.04 8.61 -7.06
CA MET A 51 -12.63 8.98 -7.18
C MET A 51 -12.25 10.16 -6.27
N PHE A 52 -13.11 11.16 -6.17
CA PHE A 52 -12.90 12.30 -5.27
C PHE A 52 -12.77 11.86 -3.81
N ARG A 53 -13.66 10.97 -3.32
CA ARG A 53 -13.57 10.44 -1.96
C ARG A 53 -12.33 9.58 -1.70
N LEU A 54 -11.72 9.04 -2.75
CA LEU A 54 -10.52 8.24 -2.65
C LEU A 54 -9.26 9.10 -2.49
N PHE A 55 -9.19 10.24 -3.18
CA PHE A 55 -8.06 11.18 -3.13
C PHE A 55 -8.18 12.22 -2.01
N PHE A 56 -9.40 12.63 -1.66
CA PHE A 56 -9.66 13.72 -0.73
C PHE A 56 -10.35 13.21 0.52
N LYS A 57 -9.80 13.57 1.68
CA LYS A 57 -10.44 13.30 2.96
C LYS A 57 -11.65 14.22 3.12
N PRO A 58 -12.82 13.72 3.54
CA PRO A 58 -13.93 14.58 3.89
C PRO A 58 -13.56 15.45 5.10
N VAL A 59 -14.05 16.69 5.12
CA VAL A 59 -13.81 17.66 6.21
C VAL A 59 -14.35 17.15 7.56
N SER A 60 -15.36 16.28 7.53
CA SER A 60 -15.89 15.58 8.70
C SER A 60 -15.78 14.07 8.51
N PRO A 61 -14.99 13.34 9.33
CA PRO A 61 -15.00 11.89 9.31
C PRO A 61 -16.37 11.37 9.78
N ALA A 62 -16.92 10.40 9.05
CA ALA A 62 -18.13 9.71 9.49
C ALA A 62 -17.85 8.97 10.83
N PRO A 63 -18.83 8.89 11.74
CA PRO A 63 -18.67 8.15 12.98
C PRO A 63 -18.29 6.70 12.67
N ALA A 64 -17.26 6.20 13.36
CA ALA A 64 -16.85 4.81 13.24
C ALA A 64 -18.02 3.90 13.66
N GLN A 65 -18.60 3.18 12.70
CA GLN A 65 -19.59 2.16 13.01
C GLN A 65 -18.87 1.00 13.72
N LYS A 66 -19.37 0.63 14.90
CA LYS A 66 -18.93 -0.60 15.58
C LYS A 66 -19.35 -1.79 14.72
N ILE A 67 -18.39 -2.39 14.03
CA ILE A 67 -18.62 -3.66 13.34
C ILE A 67 -18.79 -4.73 14.42
N LEU A 68 -20.01 -5.23 14.56
CA LEU A 68 -20.33 -6.26 15.54
C LEU A 68 -20.00 -7.62 14.92
N ASN A 69 -18.79 -8.11 15.18
CA ASN A 69 -18.32 -9.40 14.68
C ASN A 69 -19.02 -10.54 15.43
N LYS A 70 -20.21 -10.94 14.99
CA LYS A 70 -20.79 -12.23 15.40
C LYS A 70 -19.95 -13.35 14.76
N ARG A 71 -18.97 -13.86 15.48
CA ARG A 71 -18.22 -15.05 15.04
C ARG A 71 -19.09 -16.29 15.28
N LEU A 72 -19.22 -17.13 14.27
CA LEU A 72 -19.85 -18.44 14.43
C LEU A 72 -19.02 -19.24 15.45
N LYS A 73 -19.70 -19.94 16.37
CA LYS A 73 -19.04 -20.80 17.35
C LYS A 73 -18.50 -22.04 16.61
N GLN A 74 -17.18 -22.14 16.50
CA GLN A 74 -16.52 -23.30 15.95
C GLN A 74 -16.02 -24.23 17.06
N GLN A 75 -16.04 -25.53 16.80
CA GLN A 75 -15.33 -26.51 17.64
C GLN A 75 -13.82 -26.20 17.67
N PRO A 76 -13.13 -26.47 18.79
CA PRO A 76 -11.68 -26.37 18.84
C PRO A 76 -11.02 -27.19 17.73
N TYR A 77 -9.98 -26.66 17.08
CA TYR A 77 -9.27 -27.38 16.02
C TYR A 77 -8.73 -28.75 16.48
N SER A 78 -8.38 -28.89 17.76
CA SER A 78 -7.92 -30.15 18.36
C SER A 78 -8.92 -31.31 18.23
N SER A 79 -10.22 -31.02 18.09
CA SER A 79 -11.26 -32.06 17.92
C SER A 79 -11.17 -32.78 16.57
N PHE A 80 -10.40 -32.25 15.62
CA PHE A 80 -10.22 -32.81 14.29
C PHE A 80 -8.83 -33.39 14.06
N GLU A 81 -7.96 -33.36 15.07
CA GLU A 81 -6.57 -33.79 14.97
C GLU A 81 -6.44 -35.21 14.37
N GLY A 82 -5.49 -35.38 13.45
CA GLY A 82 -5.19 -36.65 12.80
C GLY A 82 -6.15 -37.08 11.69
N LYS A 83 -7.34 -36.48 11.57
CA LYS A 83 -8.30 -36.77 10.49
C LYS A 83 -7.75 -36.36 9.13
N ILE A 84 -8.13 -37.02 8.05
CA ILE A 84 -7.64 -36.65 6.72
C ILE A 84 -8.38 -35.42 6.20
N ILE A 85 -7.63 -34.39 5.79
CA ILE A 85 -8.18 -33.21 5.12
C ILE A 85 -8.57 -33.61 3.71
N ARG A 86 -9.87 -33.73 3.44
CA ARG A 86 -10.38 -34.14 2.12
C ARG A 86 -10.44 -32.96 1.17
N GLN A 87 -11.13 -31.88 1.56
CA GLN A 87 -11.27 -30.68 0.74
C GLN A 87 -10.94 -29.40 1.51
N ILE A 88 -10.49 -28.39 0.76
CA ILE A 88 -10.25 -27.04 1.25
C ILE A 88 -10.98 -26.11 0.30
N ASN A 89 -12.08 -25.53 0.75
CA ASN A 89 -12.96 -24.65 -0.01
C ASN A 89 -12.67 -23.20 0.40
N ILE A 90 -12.42 -22.31 -0.56
CA ILE A 90 -12.05 -20.92 -0.28
C ILE A 90 -13.06 -20.00 -0.98
N ALA A 91 -13.66 -19.10 -0.21
CA ALA A 91 -14.59 -18.09 -0.70
C ALA A 91 -14.12 -16.69 -0.28
N THR A 92 -13.88 -15.83 -1.27
CA THR A 92 -13.51 -14.42 -1.08
C THR A 92 -14.74 -13.54 -1.21
N LEU A 93 -14.94 -12.67 -0.22
CA LEU A 93 -16.04 -11.72 -0.11
C LEU A 93 -15.54 -10.30 -0.42
N ASP A 94 -16.36 -9.50 -1.09
CA ASP A 94 -15.99 -8.13 -1.45
C ASP A 94 -15.99 -7.22 -0.20
N PRO A 95 -15.17 -6.15 -0.17
CA PRO A 95 -14.93 -5.35 1.04
C PRO A 95 -16.17 -4.60 1.56
N PHE A 96 -17.10 -4.19 0.69
CA PHE A 96 -18.29 -3.47 1.09
C PHE A 96 -19.54 -4.36 1.09
N GLY A 97 -20.31 -4.31 2.18
CA GLY A 97 -21.62 -4.97 2.32
C GLY A 97 -21.58 -6.42 2.77
N ASN A 98 -20.40 -7.03 2.87
CA ASN A 98 -20.22 -8.37 3.39
C ASN A 98 -19.71 -8.35 4.82
N SER A 99 -19.94 -9.46 5.52
CA SER A 99 -19.27 -9.75 6.78
C SER A 99 -18.96 -11.24 6.86
N ILE A 100 -18.05 -11.62 7.74
CA ILE A 100 -17.72 -13.03 7.95
C ILE A 100 -18.81 -13.76 8.74
N GLY A 101 -19.43 -13.05 9.68
CA GLY A 101 -20.42 -13.58 10.60
C GLY A 101 -21.83 -13.75 10.02
N ASP A 102 -22.11 -13.05 8.92
CA ASP A 102 -23.40 -13.08 8.24
C ASP A 102 -23.23 -13.63 6.81
N THR A 103 -24.23 -14.34 6.34
CA THR A 103 -24.32 -14.82 4.95
C THR A 103 -25.18 -13.89 4.10
N ILE A 104 -25.96 -13.00 4.73
CA ILE A 104 -26.81 -12.02 4.07
C ILE A 104 -26.01 -10.75 3.84
N ALA A 105 -25.82 -10.38 2.58
CA ALA A 105 -25.17 -9.13 2.21
C ALA A 105 -26.08 -7.92 2.51
N ALA A 106 -25.49 -6.86 3.07
CA ALA A 106 -26.18 -5.61 3.32
C ALA A 106 -26.53 -4.87 2.01
N SER A 107 -27.56 -4.04 2.05
CA SER A 107 -27.90 -3.19 0.90
C SER A 107 -26.80 -2.15 0.66
N LEU A 108 -26.27 -2.11 -0.56
CA LEU A 108 -25.18 -1.22 -0.91
C LEU A 108 -25.69 0.08 -1.54
N ASN A 109 -25.13 1.20 -1.09
CA ASN A 109 -25.31 2.48 -1.77
C ASN A 109 -24.44 2.55 -3.04
N PHE A 110 -24.70 3.53 -3.90
CA PHE A 110 -24.01 3.69 -5.18
C PHE A 110 -22.47 3.71 -5.04
N ILE A 111 -21.94 4.39 -4.02
CA ILE A 111 -20.49 4.57 -3.83
C ILE A 111 -19.83 3.26 -3.44
N THR A 112 -20.45 2.49 -2.53
CA THR A 112 -19.98 1.15 -2.14
C THR A 112 -20.11 0.13 -3.28
N LYS A 113 -21.17 0.21 -4.10
CA LYS A 113 -21.31 -0.63 -5.31
C LYS A 113 -20.20 -0.35 -6.32
N THR A 114 -19.93 0.94 -6.55
CA THR A 114 -18.86 1.38 -7.45
C THR A 114 -17.50 0.95 -6.91
N GLY A 115 -17.29 1.06 -5.60
CA GLY A 115 -16.12 0.51 -4.91
C GLY A 115 -15.94 -0.97 -5.23
N ASN A 116 -16.92 -1.83 -4.91
CA ASN A 116 -16.80 -3.26 -5.22
C ASN A 116 -16.54 -3.56 -6.70
N LYS A 117 -17.06 -2.75 -7.63
CA LYS A 117 -16.80 -2.92 -9.07
C LYS A 117 -15.34 -2.63 -9.46
N PHE A 118 -14.69 -1.66 -8.80
CA PHE A 118 -13.30 -1.30 -9.05
C PHE A 118 -12.31 -2.04 -8.14
N HIS A 119 -12.81 -2.73 -7.12
CA HIS A 119 -11.99 -3.55 -6.23
C HIS A 119 -11.42 -4.74 -7.01
N VAL A 120 -10.13 -4.98 -6.82
CA VAL A 120 -9.48 -6.18 -7.35
C VAL A 120 -9.67 -7.31 -6.34
N LYS A 121 -10.56 -8.23 -6.68
CA LYS A 121 -10.90 -9.37 -5.84
C LYS A 121 -9.74 -10.35 -5.72
N THR A 122 -9.46 -10.82 -4.50
CA THR A 122 -8.42 -11.84 -4.27
C THR A 122 -8.79 -13.16 -4.93
N HIS A 123 -7.82 -13.80 -5.59
CA HIS A 123 -8.03 -15.13 -6.14
C HIS A 123 -7.96 -16.22 -5.04
N PRO A 124 -8.80 -17.27 -5.10
CA PRO A 124 -8.76 -18.36 -4.12
C PRO A 124 -7.40 -19.05 -4.00
N PHE A 125 -6.63 -19.14 -5.10
CA PHE A 125 -5.29 -19.73 -5.06
C PHE A 125 -4.28 -18.84 -4.31
N THR A 126 -4.47 -17.52 -4.27
CA THR A 126 -3.63 -16.60 -3.48
C THR A 126 -3.74 -16.93 -2.00
N ILE A 127 -4.96 -17.18 -1.52
CA ILE A 127 -5.20 -17.63 -0.15
C ILE A 127 -4.62 -19.04 0.07
N ARG A 128 -4.86 -19.96 -0.87
CA ARG A 128 -4.33 -21.34 -0.80
C ARG A 128 -2.81 -21.36 -0.65
N ASN A 129 -2.11 -20.49 -1.38
CA ASN A 129 -0.66 -20.36 -1.36
C ASN A 129 -0.09 -19.96 0.01
N LEU A 130 -0.89 -19.34 0.87
CA LEU A 130 -0.49 -18.95 2.23
C LEU A 130 -0.69 -20.08 3.27
N LEU A 131 -1.44 -21.13 2.94
CA LEU A 131 -1.80 -22.19 3.88
C LEU A 131 -0.62 -23.14 4.11
N LEU A 132 -0.42 -23.53 5.38
CA LEU A 132 0.50 -24.62 5.76
C LEU A 132 -0.15 -25.99 5.65
N ILE A 133 -1.40 -26.02 5.20
CA ILE A 133 -2.21 -27.22 5.07
C ILE A 133 -2.60 -27.51 3.63
N HIS A 134 -2.69 -28.80 3.31
CA HIS A 134 -2.95 -29.32 1.98
C HIS A 134 -4.09 -30.34 2.03
N GLN A 135 -4.62 -30.71 0.87
CA GLN A 135 -5.54 -31.84 0.78
C GLN A 135 -4.76 -33.16 0.92
N ASN A 136 -5.44 -34.20 1.39
CA ASN A 136 -4.93 -35.56 1.58
C ASN A 136 -3.78 -35.68 2.60
N GLN A 137 -3.71 -34.77 3.56
CA GLN A 137 -2.80 -34.90 4.70
C GLN A 137 -3.58 -35.00 6.02
N PRO A 138 -2.97 -35.54 7.09
CA PRO A 138 -3.53 -35.47 8.43
C PRO A 138 -3.76 -34.02 8.87
N PHE A 139 -4.89 -33.78 9.53
CA PHE A 139 -5.25 -32.50 10.11
C PHE A 139 -4.38 -32.24 11.32
N ASP A 140 -3.60 -31.16 11.24
CA ASP A 140 -2.73 -30.65 12.29
C ASP A 140 -3.29 -29.31 12.75
N SER A 141 -3.82 -29.28 13.97
CA SER A 141 -4.48 -28.10 14.54
C SER A 141 -3.55 -26.89 14.63
N LEU A 142 -2.25 -27.09 14.86
CA LEU A 142 -1.27 -26.02 14.92
C LEU A 142 -1.03 -25.41 13.53
N ARG A 143 -0.89 -26.25 12.49
CA ARG A 143 -0.75 -25.78 11.10
C ARG A 143 -1.99 -25.03 10.62
N VAL A 144 -3.19 -25.48 11.01
CA VAL A 144 -4.45 -24.80 10.66
C VAL A 144 -4.52 -23.43 11.32
N LYS A 145 -4.28 -23.36 12.63
CA LYS A 145 -4.25 -22.11 13.40
C LYS A 145 -3.23 -21.13 12.84
N GLU A 146 -2.05 -21.63 12.48
CA GLU A 146 -1.00 -20.80 11.92
C GLU A 146 -1.30 -20.36 10.48
N SER A 147 -1.94 -21.21 9.68
CA SER A 147 -2.45 -20.83 8.35
C SER A 147 -3.46 -19.69 8.46
N GLU A 148 -4.37 -19.76 9.44
CA GLU A 148 -5.32 -18.68 9.71
C GLU A 148 -4.59 -17.37 10.08
N ARG A 149 -3.57 -17.44 10.94
CA ARG A 149 -2.74 -16.28 11.31
C ARG A 149 -2.03 -15.69 10.09
N LEU A 150 -1.45 -16.53 9.22
CA LEU A 150 -0.74 -16.11 8.02
C LEU A 150 -1.67 -15.39 7.04
N VAL A 151 -2.85 -15.94 6.78
CA VAL A 151 -3.88 -15.30 5.95
C VAL A 151 -4.30 -13.97 6.57
N ARG A 152 -4.63 -13.96 7.87
CA ARG A 152 -5.06 -12.76 8.60
C ARG A 152 -4.03 -11.63 8.61
N ASN A 153 -2.75 -11.94 8.48
CA ASN A 153 -1.67 -10.94 8.50
C ASN A 153 -1.48 -10.22 7.15
N MET A 154 -2.22 -10.60 6.11
CA MET A 154 -2.11 -9.96 4.81
C MET A 154 -2.82 -8.61 4.78
N SER A 155 -2.18 -7.58 4.23
CA SER A 155 -2.71 -6.20 4.22
C SER A 155 -3.96 -5.99 3.35
N TYR A 156 -4.28 -6.97 2.50
CA TYR A 156 -5.46 -6.96 1.63
C TYR A 156 -6.62 -7.77 2.22
N ILE A 157 -6.51 -8.23 3.47
CA ILE A 157 -7.53 -9.03 4.16
C ILE A 157 -8.00 -8.27 5.39
N THR A 158 -9.32 -8.04 5.46
CA THR A 158 -9.97 -7.39 6.59
C THR A 158 -10.19 -8.39 7.72
N ASP A 159 -10.70 -9.57 7.38
CA ASP A 159 -10.96 -10.65 8.31
C ASP A 159 -10.91 -11.99 7.55
N VAL A 160 -10.75 -13.08 8.27
CA VAL A 160 -10.85 -14.45 7.74
C VAL A 160 -11.44 -15.37 8.79
N SER A 161 -12.17 -16.39 8.36
CA SER A 161 -12.64 -17.46 9.22
C SER A 161 -12.52 -18.80 8.53
N PHE A 162 -12.01 -19.77 9.30
CA PHE A 162 -11.86 -21.15 8.91
C PHE A 162 -12.97 -21.92 9.63
N TYR A 163 -13.66 -22.80 8.92
CA TYR A 163 -14.69 -23.67 9.46
C TYR A 163 -14.37 -25.08 9.07
N THR A 164 -14.26 -25.96 10.07
CA THR A 164 -13.97 -27.38 9.85
C THR A 164 -15.21 -28.18 10.18
N VAL A 165 -15.60 -29.06 9.26
CA VAL A 165 -16.74 -29.96 9.43
C VAL A 165 -16.30 -31.39 9.15
N THR A 166 -16.78 -32.32 9.96
CA THR A 166 -16.68 -33.76 9.65
C THR A 166 -17.70 -34.10 8.58
N THR A 167 -17.29 -34.92 7.62
CA THR A 167 -18.22 -35.44 6.61
C THR A 167 -19.27 -36.34 7.26
N PRO A 168 -20.55 -36.25 6.85
CA PRO A 168 -21.61 -37.13 7.35
C PRO A 168 -21.34 -38.61 7.04
N GLU A 169 -20.70 -38.89 5.91
CA GLU A 169 -20.48 -40.25 5.38
C GLU A 169 -19.22 -40.92 5.94
N ASN A 170 -18.22 -40.14 6.36
CA ASN A 170 -16.97 -40.68 6.88
C ASN A 170 -16.47 -39.85 8.07
N THR A 171 -16.29 -40.52 9.21
CA THR A 171 -15.87 -39.90 10.48
C THR A 171 -14.37 -39.66 10.54
N ASP A 172 -13.57 -40.28 9.66
CA ASP A 172 -12.11 -40.18 9.61
C ASP A 172 -11.59 -38.93 8.89
N SER A 173 -12.47 -38.17 8.25
CA SER A 173 -12.11 -37.10 7.32
C SER A 173 -12.88 -35.82 7.59
N VAL A 174 -12.27 -34.72 7.14
CA VAL A 174 -12.78 -33.36 7.36
C VAL A 174 -12.66 -32.51 6.11
N ASP A 175 -13.61 -31.60 5.97
CA ASP A 175 -13.55 -30.51 5.01
C ASP A 175 -13.30 -29.19 5.72
N ILE A 176 -12.47 -28.34 5.11
CA ILE A 176 -12.14 -27.02 5.63
C ILE A 176 -12.74 -25.97 4.69
N PHE A 177 -13.53 -25.06 5.23
CA PHE A 177 -14.13 -23.93 4.55
C PHE A 177 -13.48 -22.65 5.04
N ILE A 178 -12.89 -21.88 4.13
CA ILE A 178 -12.22 -20.62 4.42
C ILE A 178 -13.06 -19.52 3.78
N ARG A 179 -13.64 -18.65 4.62
CA ARG A 179 -14.31 -17.43 4.20
C ARG A 179 -13.43 -16.26 4.54
N GLU A 180 -13.07 -15.50 3.52
CA GLU A 180 -12.13 -14.38 3.62
C GLU A 180 -12.84 -13.11 3.15
N LEU A 181 -12.66 -12.03 3.91
CA LEU A 181 -13.25 -10.72 3.62
C LEU A 181 -12.13 -9.78 3.15
N ASP A 182 -12.17 -9.43 1.87
CA ASP A 182 -11.15 -8.56 1.27
C ASP A 182 -11.15 -7.19 1.97
N SER A 183 -9.98 -6.55 1.99
CA SER A 183 -9.84 -5.11 2.23
C SER A 183 -9.75 -4.37 0.92
N TRP A 184 -10.30 -3.16 0.88
CA TRP A 184 -10.03 -2.22 -0.21
C TRP A 184 -8.51 -1.96 -0.31
N SER A 185 -7.92 -2.22 -1.48
CA SER A 185 -6.47 -2.32 -1.62
C SER A 185 -5.82 -1.19 -2.43
N LEU A 186 -6.60 -0.39 -3.16
CA LEU A 186 -6.12 0.74 -3.96
C LEU A 186 -6.03 2.02 -3.13
N ILE A 187 -4.81 2.48 -2.89
CA ILE A 187 -4.47 3.63 -2.05
C ILE A 187 -3.80 4.69 -2.92
N PRO A 188 -4.55 5.67 -3.45
CA PRO A 188 -3.95 6.84 -4.04
C PRO A 188 -3.43 7.78 -2.95
N GLY A 189 -2.48 8.62 -3.34
CA GLY A 189 -1.96 9.70 -2.52
C GLY A 189 -1.41 10.81 -3.39
N GLY A 190 -1.34 12.01 -2.85
CA GLY A 190 -0.76 13.15 -3.53
C GLY A 190 -0.55 14.29 -2.55
N SER A 191 0.30 15.22 -2.94
CA SER A 191 0.55 16.44 -2.18
C SER A 191 0.84 17.59 -3.13
N PHE A 192 0.41 18.77 -2.75
CA PHE A 192 0.68 19.99 -3.49
C PHE A 192 1.28 21.04 -2.54
N SER A 193 2.28 21.77 -3.02
CA SER A 193 2.98 22.83 -2.30
C SER A 193 3.41 23.91 -3.28
N ALA A 194 3.95 25.02 -2.78
CA ALA A 194 4.37 26.16 -3.59
C ALA A 194 5.45 25.85 -4.64
N SER A 195 6.18 24.74 -4.50
CA SER A 195 7.25 24.34 -5.44
C SER A 195 7.13 22.90 -5.92
N ARG A 196 6.38 22.03 -5.22
CA ARG A 196 6.28 20.60 -5.54
C ARG A 196 4.84 20.12 -5.68
N LEU A 197 4.62 19.28 -6.68
CA LEU A 197 3.44 18.46 -6.87
C LEU A 197 3.86 16.98 -6.78
N SER A 198 3.16 16.17 -5.99
CA SER A 198 3.39 14.72 -5.92
C SER A 198 2.12 13.94 -6.20
N PHE A 199 2.29 12.82 -6.88
CA PHE A 199 1.27 11.81 -7.11
C PHE A 199 1.86 10.45 -6.73
N ASN A 200 1.11 9.65 -5.99
CA ASN A 200 1.49 8.30 -5.60
C ASN A 200 0.27 7.39 -5.73
N LEU A 201 0.50 6.16 -6.19
CA LEU A 201 -0.52 5.13 -6.27
C LEU A 201 0.07 3.84 -5.69
N ARG A 202 -0.63 3.23 -4.74
CA ARG A 202 -0.27 1.94 -4.16
C ARG A 202 -1.45 0.99 -4.26
N GLU A 203 -1.21 -0.19 -4.78
CA GLU A 203 -2.17 -1.29 -4.88
C GLU A 203 -1.62 -2.47 -4.08
N ASN A 204 -2.29 -2.87 -2.99
CA ASN A 204 -1.83 -3.93 -2.08
C ASN A 204 -2.23 -5.36 -2.52
N ASN A 205 -3.13 -5.50 -3.49
CA ASN A 205 -3.60 -6.76 -4.04
C ASN A 205 -3.58 -6.77 -5.58
N PHE A 206 -2.44 -6.37 -6.14
CA PHE A 206 -2.29 -6.21 -7.58
C PHE A 206 -2.68 -7.49 -8.31
N THR A 207 -3.63 -7.39 -9.25
CA THR A 207 -4.19 -8.52 -10.02
C THR A 207 -4.80 -9.66 -9.19
N GLY A 208 -5.12 -9.43 -7.91
CA GLY A 208 -5.71 -10.46 -7.03
C GLY A 208 -4.70 -11.49 -6.50
N LEU A 209 -3.41 -11.22 -6.68
CA LEU A 209 -2.29 -12.11 -6.33
C LEU A 209 -1.70 -11.83 -4.95
N GLY A 210 -2.22 -10.84 -4.22
CA GLY A 210 -1.63 -10.36 -2.97
C GLY A 210 -0.34 -9.56 -3.15
N HIS A 211 0.04 -9.25 -4.40
CA HIS A 211 1.24 -8.48 -4.71
C HIS A 211 1.02 -7.00 -4.39
N THR A 212 2.06 -6.32 -3.92
CA THR A 212 2.02 -4.86 -3.74
C THR A 212 2.72 -4.17 -4.90
N PHE A 213 2.00 -3.32 -5.62
CA PHE A 213 2.56 -2.43 -6.62
C PHE A 213 2.46 -0.98 -6.14
N GLN A 214 3.56 -0.23 -6.21
CA GLN A 214 3.62 1.17 -5.84
C GLN A 214 4.30 1.96 -6.95
N ASN A 215 3.68 3.06 -7.32
CA ASN A 215 4.21 4.04 -8.25
C ASN A 215 4.09 5.45 -7.70
N GLY A 216 5.04 6.32 -8.00
CA GLY A 216 4.96 7.72 -7.58
C GLY A 216 5.84 8.63 -8.42
N ILE A 217 5.35 9.84 -8.64
CA ILE A 217 6.02 10.91 -9.37
C ILE A 217 5.99 12.15 -8.49
N ILE A 218 7.09 12.87 -8.41
CA ILE A 218 7.18 14.20 -7.81
C ILE A 218 7.73 15.13 -8.87
N TRP A 219 7.04 16.24 -9.09
CA TRP A 219 7.49 17.30 -9.98
C TRP A 219 7.74 18.57 -9.16
N ASN A 220 8.98 19.05 -9.22
CA ASN A 220 9.37 20.34 -8.71
C ASN A 220 9.23 21.36 -9.84
N HIS A 221 8.17 22.16 -9.80
CA HIS A 221 7.92 23.13 -10.85
C HIS A 221 8.74 24.42 -10.69
N SER A 222 9.41 24.61 -9.53
CA SER A 222 10.35 25.72 -9.34
C SER A 222 11.71 25.46 -10.00
N THR A 223 12.20 24.22 -9.97
CA THR A 223 13.49 23.85 -10.58
C THR A 223 13.35 23.13 -11.92
N GLY A 224 12.17 22.57 -12.21
CA GLY A 224 11.92 21.73 -13.38
C GLY A 224 12.24 20.25 -13.16
N ASP A 225 12.72 19.87 -11.97
CA ASP A 225 13.16 18.51 -11.68
C ASP A 225 12.00 17.53 -11.47
N ILE A 226 12.21 16.27 -11.88
CA ILE A 226 11.23 15.18 -11.73
C ILE A 226 11.88 14.01 -11.01
N ALA A 227 11.25 13.57 -9.92
CA ALA A 227 11.57 12.34 -9.22
C ALA A 227 10.53 11.26 -9.52
N TYR A 228 10.99 10.03 -9.67
CA TYR A 228 10.13 8.87 -9.95
C TYR A 228 10.43 7.74 -8.96
N ARG A 229 9.42 7.03 -8.50
CA ARG A 229 9.55 5.87 -7.63
C ARG A 229 8.64 4.75 -8.08
N MET A 230 9.20 3.56 -8.19
CA MET A 230 8.47 2.32 -8.47
C MET A 230 8.94 1.25 -7.49
N LYS A 231 8.00 0.54 -6.89
CA LYS A 231 8.27 -0.64 -6.06
C LYS A 231 7.25 -1.72 -6.37
N TYR A 232 7.73 -2.94 -6.57
CA TYR A 232 6.90 -4.13 -6.73
C TYR A 232 7.35 -5.18 -5.72
N PHE A 233 6.40 -5.70 -4.97
CA PHE A 233 6.64 -6.66 -3.90
C PHE A 233 5.73 -7.88 -4.06
N ILE A 234 6.34 -9.06 -4.10
CA ILE A 234 5.67 -10.35 -4.10
C ILE A 234 5.82 -10.92 -2.68
N PRO A 235 4.75 -11.06 -1.89
CA PRO A 235 4.86 -11.53 -0.51
C PRO A 235 5.21 -13.02 -0.40
N ASN A 236 4.77 -13.83 -1.36
CA ASN A 236 4.96 -15.26 -1.35
C ASN A 236 4.86 -15.82 -2.77
N ILE A 237 5.88 -16.56 -3.20
CA ILE A 237 5.86 -17.29 -4.46
C ILE A 237 5.34 -18.71 -4.18
N ARG A 238 4.09 -18.98 -4.60
CA ARG A 238 3.40 -20.26 -4.37
C ARG A 238 3.30 -20.57 -2.87
N ASN A 239 3.79 -21.72 -2.40
CA ASN A 239 3.76 -22.10 -0.98
C ASN A 239 5.18 -22.12 -0.35
N THR A 240 6.10 -21.29 -0.87
CA THR A 240 7.51 -21.31 -0.43
C THR A 240 7.82 -20.31 0.69
N TYR A 241 6.95 -19.31 0.87
CA TYR A 241 7.15 -18.15 1.74
C TYR A 241 8.38 -17.31 1.36
N ILE A 242 8.86 -17.46 0.12
CA ILE A 242 9.88 -16.60 -0.47
C ILE A 242 9.18 -15.34 -0.97
N ASN A 243 9.60 -14.20 -0.43
CA ASN A 243 9.23 -12.89 -0.89
C ASN A 243 10.27 -12.33 -1.87
N SER A 244 9.84 -11.38 -2.70
CA SER A 244 10.70 -10.69 -3.65
C SER A 244 10.33 -9.22 -3.72
N THR A 245 11.34 -8.34 -3.76
CA THR A 245 11.18 -6.90 -3.90
C THR A 245 12.00 -6.40 -5.08
N LEU A 246 11.34 -5.74 -6.02
CA LEU A 246 11.98 -4.93 -7.05
C LEU A 246 11.67 -3.46 -6.79
N GLN A 247 12.70 -2.62 -6.75
CA GLN A 247 12.54 -1.18 -6.54
C GLN A 247 13.47 -0.40 -7.46
N TYR A 248 12.91 0.65 -8.04
CA TYR A 248 13.64 1.68 -8.77
C TYR A 248 13.17 3.04 -8.30
N GLY A 249 14.09 3.97 -8.10
CA GLY A 249 13.71 5.35 -7.84
C GLY A 249 14.80 6.33 -8.21
N THR A 250 14.37 7.52 -8.58
CA THR A 250 15.21 8.71 -8.77
C THR A 250 14.71 9.81 -7.84
N ASP A 251 15.58 10.76 -7.51
CA ASP A 251 15.19 11.99 -6.84
C ASP A 251 15.42 13.22 -7.72
N GLU A 252 15.03 14.39 -7.20
CA GLU A 252 15.16 15.70 -7.86
C GLU A 252 16.63 16.10 -8.08
N TRP A 253 17.59 15.49 -7.38
CA TRP A 253 19.02 15.82 -7.47
C TRP A 253 19.80 14.87 -8.39
N GLY A 254 19.10 14.00 -9.11
CA GLY A 254 19.69 13.04 -10.04
C GLY A 254 20.32 11.82 -9.36
N ASN A 255 20.02 11.60 -8.07
CA ASN A 255 20.36 10.35 -7.40
C ASN A 255 19.42 9.24 -7.87
N PHE A 256 19.88 8.00 -7.76
CA PHE A 256 19.02 6.86 -8.03
C PHE A 256 19.29 5.68 -7.11
N ILE A 257 18.28 4.85 -6.95
CA ILE A 257 18.36 3.54 -6.32
C ILE A 257 17.77 2.49 -7.25
N LYS A 258 18.49 1.40 -7.43
CA LYS A 258 18.00 0.14 -8.01
C LYS A 258 18.17 -0.92 -6.94
N ASN A 259 17.12 -1.64 -6.60
CA ASN A 259 17.17 -2.66 -5.55
C ASN A 259 16.40 -3.89 -5.99
N PHE A 260 17.02 -5.05 -5.83
CA PHE A 260 16.41 -6.35 -6.00
C PHE A 260 16.73 -7.20 -4.78
N ALA A 261 15.71 -7.62 -4.06
CA ALA A 261 15.84 -8.46 -2.87
C ALA A 261 14.95 -9.69 -3.00
N VAL A 262 15.46 -10.84 -2.56
CA VAL A 262 14.69 -12.08 -2.43
C VAL A 262 15.00 -12.65 -1.07
N GLY A 263 13.96 -13.04 -0.33
CA GLY A 263 14.16 -13.58 1.01
C GLY A 263 13.02 -14.43 1.49
N ARG A 264 13.34 -15.38 2.36
CA ARG A 264 12.38 -16.20 3.10
C ARG A 264 12.57 -15.92 4.58
N PRO A 265 11.65 -15.16 5.23
CA PRO A 265 11.75 -14.89 6.65
C PRO A 265 11.35 -16.12 7.47
N PHE A 266 11.56 -16.06 8.79
CA PHE A 266 10.86 -16.93 9.74
C PHE A 266 9.39 -16.52 9.81
N PHE A 267 8.61 -16.93 8.81
CA PHE A 267 7.19 -16.57 8.69
C PHE A 267 6.31 -17.24 9.76
N SER A 268 6.79 -18.32 10.37
CA SER A 268 6.07 -19.13 11.34
C SER A 268 7.04 -19.74 12.37
N PRO A 269 6.61 -20.02 13.61
CA PRO A 269 7.35 -20.86 14.54
C PRO A 269 7.72 -22.25 13.97
N LEU A 270 6.95 -22.74 12.99
CA LEU A 270 7.20 -24.01 12.31
C LEU A 270 8.31 -23.92 11.24
N ALA A 271 8.79 -22.72 10.91
CA ALA A 271 9.81 -22.52 9.90
C ALA A 271 11.19 -22.94 10.43
N LYS A 272 11.79 -23.95 9.79
CA LYS A 272 13.10 -24.50 10.19
C LYS A 272 14.30 -23.65 9.77
N TRP A 273 14.10 -22.74 8.82
CA TRP A 273 15.18 -21.93 8.26
C TRP A 273 14.64 -20.60 7.71
N ALA A 274 15.54 -19.65 7.52
CA ALA A 274 15.30 -18.38 6.86
C ALA A 274 16.57 -17.97 6.12
N ALA A 275 16.43 -17.24 5.02
CA ALA A 275 17.59 -16.72 4.29
C ALA A 275 17.16 -15.50 3.47
N GLY A 276 18.12 -14.66 3.13
CA GLY A 276 17.86 -13.49 2.30
C GLY A 276 19.08 -13.04 1.54
N VAL A 277 18.81 -12.48 0.37
CA VAL A 277 19.80 -11.86 -0.49
C VAL A 277 19.26 -10.52 -0.98
N ASN A 278 20.08 -9.49 -0.91
CA ASN A 278 19.75 -8.16 -1.41
C ASN A 278 20.88 -7.60 -2.27
N PHE A 279 20.54 -7.14 -3.46
CA PHE A 279 21.43 -6.42 -4.36
C PHE A 279 20.88 -5.03 -4.59
N SER A 280 21.68 -4.01 -4.27
CA SER A 280 21.31 -2.63 -4.52
C SER A 280 22.43 -1.85 -5.19
N GLN A 281 22.05 -0.93 -6.06
CA GLN A 281 22.93 0.05 -6.66
C GLN A 281 22.40 1.43 -6.32
N HIS A 282 23.27 2.26 -5.78
CA HIS A 282 22.97 3.62 -5.38
C HIS A 282 23.85 4.56 -6.18
N LEU A 283 23.26 5.65 -6.60
CA LEU A 283 23.97 6.86 -6.95
C LEU A 283 23.52 7.92 -5.98
N ARG A 284 24.45 8.52 -5.25
CA ARG A 284 24.16 9.58 -4.29
C ARG A 284 25.08 10.77 -4.53
N LYS A 285 24.54 11.94 -4.26
CA LYS A 285 25.23 13.23 -4.18
C LYS A 285 25.14 13.65 -2.71
N ASP A 286 26.23 13.45 -1.98
CA ASP A 286 26.28 13.67 -0.54
C ASP A 286 27.64 14.28 -0.15
N THR A 287 27.70 14.88 1.05
CA THR A 287 28.94 15.40 1.63
C THR A 287 29.61 14.32 2.45
N ILE A 288 30.53 13.59 1.83
CA ILE A 288 31.38 12.62 2.51
C ILE A 288 32.67 13.33 2.94
N TRP A 289 32.84 13.58 4.24
CA TRP A 289 34.04 14.17 4.88
C TRP A 289 34.50 15.56 4.37
N SER A 290 33.71 16.23 3.53
CA SER A 290 34.00 17.56 2.96
C SER A 290 32.73 18.41 2.87
N ILE A 291 32.89 19.72 2.70
CA ILE A 291 31.80 20.71 2.52
C ILE A 291 31.19 20.63 1.10
N ASN A 292 31.88 19.98 0.16
CA ASN A 292 31.47 19.89 -1.24
C ASN A 292 30.67 18.61 -1.51
N PHE A 293 29.54 18.76 -2.23
CA PHE A 293 28.76 17.63 -2.70
C PHE A 293 29.52 16.81 -3.73
N MET A 294 29.80 15.54 -3.40
CA MET A 294 30.43 14.60 -4.32
C MET A 294 29.41 13.56 -4.79
N ARG A 295 29.50 13.23 -6.08
CA ARG A 295 28.67 12.18 -6.69
C ARG A 295 29.41 10.85 -6.59
N PHE A 296 28.84 9.90 -5.87
CA PHE A 296 29.39 8.55 -5.75
C PHE A 296 28.35 7.50 -6.15
N LYS A 297 28.82 6.52 -6.92
CA LYS A 297 28.04 5.37 -7.35
C LYS A 297 28.63 4.13 -6.70
N TYR A 298 27.80 3.36 -6.01
CA TYR A 298 28.25 2.14 -5.35
C TYR A 298 27.19 1.04 -5.45
N ASN A 299 27.68 -0.20 -5.37
CA ASN A 299 26.83 -1.37 -5.25
C ASN A 299 26.93 -1.88 -3.81
N ALA A 300 25.81 -2.27 -3.22
CA ALA A 300 25.74 -2.90 -1.91
C ALA A 300 25.07 -4.27 -2.06
N GLN A 301 25.63 -5.25 -1.37
CA GLN A 301 25.17 -6.63 -1.39
C GLN A 301 25.06 -7.10 0.06
N ASP A 302 23.95 -7.76 0.39
CA ASP A 302 23.70 -8.32 1.71
C ASP A 302 23.21 -9.76 1.57
N TYR A 303 23.75 -10.65 2.39
CA TYR A 303 23.47 -12.08 2.37
C TYR A 303 23.39 -12.59 3.80
N TRP A 304 22.33 -13.31 4.13
CA TRP A 304 22.17 -13.92 5.44
C TRP A 304 21.41 -15.23 5.35
N ALA A 305 21.66 -16.12 6.32
CA ALA A 305 20.95 -17.37 6.50
C ALA A 305 20.81 -17.65 8.00
N GLY A 306 19.74 -18.33 8.38
CA GLY A 306 19.45 -18.73 9.75
C GLY A 306 18.69 -20.04 9.80
N SER A 307 18.86 -20.77 10.89
CA SER A 307 18.12 -22.00 11.18
C SER A 307 17.43 -21.87 12.54
N SER A 308 16.29 -22.53 12.69
CA SER A 308 15.52 -22.60 13.93
C SER A 308 15.56 -24.02 14.49
N ILE A 309 15.83 -24.12 15.79
CA ILE A 309 15.82 -25.38 16.54
C ILE A 309 14.67 -25.27 17.55
N PRO A 310 13.65 -26.16 17.49
CA PRO A 310 12.61 -26.18 18.50
C PRO A 310 13.21 -26.61 19.85
N VAL A 311 12.90 -25.88 20.92
CA VAL A 311 13.48 -26.14 22.24
C VAL A 311 12.61 -27.07 23.09
N PHE A 312 11.36 -27.35 22.69
CA PHE A 312 10.42 -28.25 23.37
C PHE A 312 9.43 -28.88 22.40
#